data_AF-A0A9P6F3W1-F1
#
_entry.id   AF-A0A9P6F3W1-F1
#
_cell.length_a   1.000
_cell.length_b   1.000
_cell.length_c   1.000
_cell.angle_alpha   90.00
_cell.angle_beta   90.00
_cell.angle_gamma   90.00
#
_symmetry.space_group_name_H-M   'P 1'
#
loop_
_entity.id
_entity.type
_entity.pdbx_description
1 polymer ?
#
loop_
_entity_poly.entity_id
_entity_poly.type
_entity_poly.pdbx_seq_one_letter_code
_entity_poly.pdbx_strand_id
1 'polypeptide(L)'
;MGYIVVAMAIGSMGGAALKTHIEESTGDFTLILRITLIVIALLAIYMTFVPESLRRKPIPLPYLAPHREEIEHGTEDTASPPTRSYFWTIVGFFNDGTSMILDPVLAILPGRISKSANMASSATLLLILLAHFLVSLGSYGEINLVVSMTALVFHWDLDDTKQYQIFTSLATTVVLLGLLPLWNSAYKAFVIDDTDDQTQPAAHHDWIQHSPQPTPSRPLFDLEAIKMDLFFSICSLPFVIVGYLLIPLFPTPTILYFAGGLTTIGAISFVSVISLLSSVVPNHLVGAVFGAYSICQQLANIVFGLTYEFLYVKAKATLPLLYFYVSAGFACADV
;
A
#
# COMPACT_ATOMS: atom_id res chain seq x y z
N MET A 1 -9.10 -5.39 5.54
CA MET A 1 -8.29 -4.29 4.97
C MET A 1 -9.13 -3.15 4.39
N GLY A 2 -10.20 -3.40 3.63
CA GLY A 2 -11.02 -2.34 3.02
C GLY A 2 -11.46 -1.22 3.98
N TYR A 3 -11.92 -1.54 5.20
CA TYR A 3 -12.31 -0.53 6.20
C TYR A 3 -11.18 0.43 6.60
N ILE A 4 -9.93 -0.05 6.65
CA ILE A 4 -8.78 0.79 6.98
C ILE A 4 -8.52 1.79 5.86
N VAL A 5 -8.58 1.34 4.60
CA VAL A 5 -8.37 2.23 3.45
C VAL A 5 -9.50 3.26 3.34
N VAL A 6 -10.75 2.85 3.56
CA VAL A 6 -11.89 3.79 3.62
C VAL A 6 -11.71 4.79 4.76
N ALA A 7 -11.28 4.35 5.94
CA ALA A 7 -11.00 5.25 7.05
C ALA A 7 -9.86 6.24 6.74
N MET A 8 -8.79 5.79 6.05
CA MET A 8 -7.71 6.66 5.58
C MET A 8 -8.20 7.67 4.54
N ALA A 9 -9.06 7.25 3.60
CA ALA A 9 -9.64 8.13 2.59
C ALA A 9 -10.54 9.21 3.23
N ILE A 10 -11.41 8.81 4.17
CA ILE A 10 -12.22 9.74 4.96
C ILE A 10 -11.33 10.68 5.78
N GLY A 11 -10.26 10.16 6.38
CA GLY A 11 -9.29 10.96 7.13
C GLY A 11 -8.54 11.97 6.24
N SER A 12 -8.18 11.59 5.02
CA SER A 12 -7.55 12.47 4.03
C SER A 12 -8.51 13.58 3.58
N MET A 13 -9.75 13.22 3.23
CA MET A 13 -10.80 14.16 2.88
C MET A 13 -11.11 15.13 4.04
N GLY A 14 -11.33 14.58 5.23
CA GLY A 14 -11.62 15.35 6.45
C GLY A 14 -10.45 16.26 6.84
N GLY A 15 -9.21 15.77 6.72
CA GLY A 15 -8.00 16.54 6.97
C GLY A 15 -7.84 17.70 5.99
N ALA A 16 -8.11 17.47 4.69
CA ALA A 16 -8.07 18.52 3.67
C ALA A 16 -9.15 19.60 3.93
N ALA A 17 -10.39 19.19 4.21
CA ALA A 17 -11.48 20.11 4.53
C ALA A 17 -11.20 20.91 5.81
N LEU A 18 -10.69 20.24 6.85
CA LEU A 18 -10.32 20.87 8.12
C LEU A 18 -9.18 21.87 7.93
N LYS A 19 -8.16 21.53 7.12
CA LYS A 19 -7.06 22.43 6.77
C LYS A 19 -7.59 23.72 6.15
N THR A 20 -8.43 23.61 5.12
CA THR A 20 -9.03 24.78 4.44
C THR A 20 -9.85 25.63 5.40
N HIS A 21 -10.69 25.01 6.22
CA HIS A 21 -11.52 25.73 7.18
C HIS A 21 -10.69 26.49 8.25
N ILE A 22 -9.62 25.88 8.76
CA ILE A 22 -8.72 26.53 9.72
C ILE A 22 -7.97 27.69 9.08
N GLU A 23 -7.50 27.51 7.84
CA GLU A 23 -6.79 28.55 7.08
C GLU A 23 -7.68 29.77 6.85
N GLU A 24 -8.92 29.55 6.40
CA GLU A 24 -9.92 30.63 6.20
C GLU A 24 -10.30 31.32 7.51
N SER A 25 -10.44 30.57 8.60
CA SER A 25 -10.88 31.13 9.89
C SER A 25 -9.77 31.85 10.65
N THR A 26 -8.50 31.45 10.51
CA THR A 26 -7.40 31.90 11.38
C THR A 26 -6.33 32.68 10.63
N GLY A 27 -6.11 32.38 9.35
CA GLY A 27 -4.98 32.90 8.58
C GLY A 27 -3.58 32.46 9.07
N ASP A 28 -3.50 31.55 10.06
CA ASP A 28 -2.24 31.09 10.65
C ASP A 28 -1.98 29.61 10.36
N PHE A 29 -1.03 29.33 9.47
CA PHE A 29 -0.56 27.99 9.14
C PHE A 29 0.09 27.26 10.33
N THR A 30 0.61 28.00 11.31
CA THR A 30 1.25 27.43 12.50
C THR A 30 0.26 26.63 13.33
N LEU A 31 -1.00 27.06 13.36
CA LEU A 31 -2.06 26.36 14.08
C LEU A 31 -2.29 24.94 13.53
N ILE A 32 -2.32 24.82 12.19
CA ILE A 32 -2.50 23.53 11.49
C ILE A 32 -1.35 22.59 11.81
N LEU A 33 -0.11 23.10 11.79
CA LEU A 33 1.08 22.33 12.14
C LEU A 33 1.01 21.83 13.60
N ARG A 34 0.60 22.68 14.54
CA ARG A 34 0.44 22.31 15.95
C ARG A 34 -0.61 21.22 16.15
N ILE A 35 -1.78 21.38 15.53
CA ILE A 35 -2.85 20.36 15.59
C ILE A 35 -2.35 19.03 15.01
N THR A 36 -1.68 19.09 13.86
CA THR A 36 -1.11 17.89 13.22
C THR A 36 -0.08 17.20 14.11
N LEU A 37 0.82 17.95 14.72
CA LEU A 37 1.81 17.41 15.67
C LEU A 37 1.14 16.78 16.91
N ILE A 38 0.09 17.41 17.44
CA ILE A 38 -0.67 16.85 18.57
C ILE A 38 -1.34 15.53 18.16
N VAL A 39 -2.00 15.48 17.00
CA VAL A 39 -2.64 14.26 16.50
C VAL A 39 -1.62 13.14 16.26
N ILE A 40 -0.47 13.45 15.66
CA ILE A 40 0.63 12.49 15.47
C ILE A 40 1.18 12.00 16.81
N ALA A 41 1.38 12.88 17.78
CA ALA A 41 1.85 12.51 19.11
C ALA A 41 0.83 11.61 19.84
N LEU A 42 -0.47 11.93 19.77
CA LEU A 42 -1.54 11.10 20.32
C LEU A 42 -1.61 9.74 19.61
N LEU A 43 -1.43 9.70 18.29
CA LEU A 43 -1.36 8.45 17.53
C LEU A 43 -0.14 7.61 17.94
N ALA A 44 1.03 8.21 18.12
CA ALA A 44 2.23 7.52 18.58
C ALA A 44 2.06 6.97 20.01
N ILE A 45 1.46 7.75 20.90
CA ILE A 45 1.08 7.32 22.26
C ILE A 45 0.09 6.16 22.20
N TYR A 46 -0.96 6.28 21.39
CA TYR A 46 -1.93 5.22 21.16
C TYR A 46 -1.26 3.94 20.64
N MET A 47 -0.37 4.03 19.64
CA MET A 47 0.37 2.87 19.14
C MET A 47 1.32 2.24 20.17
N THR A 48 1.78 3.01 21.16
CA THR A 48 2.58 2.49 22.29
C THR A 48 1.71 1.75 23.30
N PHE A 49 0.47 2.22 23.52
CA PHE A 49 -0.44 1.67 24.52
C PHE A 49 -1.37 0.59 24.00
N VAL A 50 -1.70 0.58 22.70
CA VAL A 50 -2.35 -0.56 22.07
C VAL A 50 -1.35 -1.68 22.21
N PRO A 51 -1.58 -2.62 23.17
CA PRO A 51 -0.72 -3.76 23.25
C PRO A 51 -0.79 -4.41 21.88
N GLU A 52 0.29 -5.03 21.46
CA GLU A 52 0.38 -5.89 20.27
C GLU A 52 -0.64 -7.04 20.47
N SER A 53 -1.93 -6.69 20.40
CA SER A 53 -3.02 -7.44 20.97
C SER A 53 -3.24 -8.53 19.97
N LEU A 54 -2.93 -9.76 20.39
CA LEU A 54 -2.73 -10.96 19.60
C LEU A 54 -1.28 -11.36 19.31
N ARG A 55 -0.29 -11.01 20.16
CA ARG A 55 0.75 -12.01 20.51
C ARG A 55 0.07 -13.21 21.17
N ARG A 56 -0.65 -14.01 20.39
CA ARG A 56 -0.81 -15.43 20.71
C ARG A 56 0.61 -15.91 20.90
N LYS A 57 0.94 -16.34 22.11
CA LYS A 57 2.18 -17.06 22.35
C LYS A 57 2.30 -18.06 21.19
N PRO A 58 3.40 -18.05 20.42
CA PRO A 58 3.58 -19.01 19.34
C PRO A 58 3.26 -20.37 19.94
N ILE A 59 2.22 -21.02 19.44
CA ILE A 59 1.87 -22.37 19.87
C ILE A 59 3.17 -23.13 19.64
N PRO A 60 3.79 -23.71 20.68
CA PRO A 60 5.01 -24.45 20.51
C PRO A 60 4.68 -25.57 19.52
N LEU A 61 5.13 -25.39 18.27
CA LEU A 61 5.17 -26.48 17.32
C LEU A 61 5.93 -27.59 18.02
N PRO A 62 5.37 -28.82 18.13
CA PRO A 62 6.06 -29.93 18.74
C PRO A 62 7.37 -30.10 17.98
N TYR A 63 8.44 -29.64 18.63
CA TYR A 63 9.78 -29.67 18.10
C TYR A 63 10.11 -31.15 17.97
N LEU A 64 10.17 -31.65 16.73
CA LEU A 64 10.92 -32.84 16.39
C LEU A 64 12.38 -32.50 16.73
N ALA A 65 12.74 -32.63 18.00
CA ALA A 65 14.10 -32.47 18.46
C ALA A 65 14.92 -33.62 17.85
N PRO A 66 15.94 -33.33 17.02
CA PRO A 66 17.01 -34.29 16.82
C PRO A 66 17.75 -34.35 18.16
N HIS A 67 17.78 -35.54 18.76
CA HIS A 67 18.68 -35.87 19.87
C HIS A 67 20.11 -35.38 19.54
N ARG A 68 20.51 -34.26 20.14
CA ARG A 68 21.90 -33.88 20.23
C ARG A 68 22.25 -33.88 21.70
N GLU A 69 22.82 -35.00 22.13
CA GLU A 69 23.51 -35.13 23.41
C GLU A 69 24.60 -34.06 23.47
N GLU A 70 24.44 -33.08 24.35
CA GLU A 70 25.48 -32.11 24.66
C GLU A 70 26.00 -32.43 26.06
N ILE A 71 27.24 -32.92 26.07
CA ILE A 71 28.04 -33.21 27.24
C ILE A 71 28.45 -31.86 27.86
N GLU A 72 27.97 -31.61 29.07
CA GLU A 72 28.39 -30.51 29.94
C GLU A 72 29.85 -30.63 30.36
N HIS A 73 30.65 -29.60 30.10
CA HIS A 73 31.80 -29.13 30.90
C HIS A 73 31.96 -27.65 30.51
N GLY A 74 31.84 -26.64 31.37
CA GLY A 74 32.16 -26.55 32.78
C GLY A 74 33.38 -25.65 32.92
N THR A 75 33.18 -24.32 33.00
CA THR A 75 34.08 -23.37 33.67
C THR A 75 33.38 -22.01 33.81
N GLU A 76 33.17 -21.64 35.07
CA GLU A 76 32.52 -20.43 35.54
C GLU A 76 33.60 -19.38 35.81
N ASP A 77 33.80 -18.45 34.88
CA ASP A 77 34.71 -17.30 35.06
C ASP A 77 33.90 -16.02 35.32
N THR A 78 33.89 -15.61 36.58
CA THR A 78 33.44 -14.31 37.08
C THR A 78 34.36 -13.18 36.58
N ALA A 79 34.07 -12.64 35.39
CA ALA A 79 34.64 -11.38 34.93
C ALA A 79 33.61 -10.25 35.09
N SER A 80 34.01 -9.19 35.78
CA SER A 80 33.20 -7.99 36.00
C SER A 80 32.77 -7.34 34.68
N PRO A 81 31.54 -6.81 34.58
CA PRO A 81 31.03 -6.26 33.33
C PRO A 81 31.84 -5.02 32.96
N PRO A 82 32.41 -4.93 31.75
CA PRO A 82 33.09 -3.73 31.31
C PRO A 82 32.08 -2.57 31.30
N THR A 83 32.53 -1.40 31.75
CA THR A 83 31.78 -0.14 31.71
C THR A 83 31.46 0.21 30.26
N ARG A 84 30.32 -0.31 29.80
CA ARG A 84 29.79 -0.17 28.45
C ARG A 84 29.47 1.31 28.22
N SER A 85 30.31 1.98 27.43
CA SER A 85 30.16 3.42 27.19
C SER A 85 28.83 3.69 26.50
N TYR A 86 28.13 4.73 26.95
CA TYR A 86 26.82 5.15 26.45
C TYR A 86 26.80 5.35 24.93
N PHE A 87 27.95 5.66 24.33
CA PHE A 87 28.13 5.81 22.89
C PHE A 87 27.96 4.49 22.13
N TRP A 88 28.46 3.36 22.67
CA TRP A 88 28.24 2.04 22.07
C TRP A 88 26.79 1.55 22.19
N THR A 89 26.05 2.02 23.20
CA THR A 89 24.62 1.76 23.31
C THR A 89 23.84 2.51 22.22
N ILE A 90 24.24 3.74 21.88
CA ILE A 90 23.61 4.51 20.79
C ILE A 90 23.96 3.89 19.42
N VAL A 91 25.23 3.57 19.16
CA VAL A 91 25.64 2.92 17.90
C VAL A 91 25.01 1.52 17.77
N GLY A 92 24.92 0.77 18.87
CA GLY A 92 24.19 -0.50 18.92
C GLY A 92 22.70 -0.33 18.62
N PHE A 93 22.06 0.70 19.18
CA PHE A 93 20.66 1.02 18.89
C PHE A 93 20.43 1.40 17.41
N PHE A 94 21.37 2.11 16.78
CA PHE A 94 21.30 2.38 15.35
C PHE A 94 21.52 1.13 14.51
N ASN A 95 22.44 0.24 14.90
CA ASN A 95 22.69 -1.00 14.18
C ASN A 95 21.54 -2.02 14.31
N ASP A 96 20.93 -2.10 15.50
CA ASP A 96 19.74 -2.90 15.76
C ASP A 96 18.49 -2.25 15.12
N GLY A 97 18.47 -0.92 15.02
CA GLY A 97 17.41 -0.17 14.35
C GLY A 97 17.48 -0.30 12.82
N THR A 98 18.68 -0.27 12.22
CA THR A 98 18.84 -0.46 10.77
C THR A 98 18.55 -1.88 10.35
N SER A 99 18.88 -2.88 11.18
CA SER A 99 18.43 -4.25 10.94
C SER A 99 16.91 -4.35 11.05
N MET A 100 16.25 -3.75 12.05
CA MET A 100 14.78 -3.72 12.12
C MET A 100 14.11 -3.05 10.92
N ILE A 101 14.72 -2.02 10.32
CA ILE A 101 14.19 -1.33 9.14
C ILE A 101 14.44 -2.14 7.87
N LEU A 102 15.62 -2.75 7.72
CA LEU A 102 15.97 -3.50 6.52
C LEU A 102 15.45 -4.94 6.54
N ASP A 103 15.22 -5.53 7.71
CA ASP A 103 14.73 -6.89 7.88
C ASP A 103 13.42 -7.15 7.14
N PRO A 104 12.40 -6.27 7.16
CA PRO A 104 11.20 -6.41 6.33
C PRO A 104 11.52 -6.50 4.83
N VAL A 105 12.45 -5.68 4.33
CA VAL A 105 12.85 -5.65 2.91
C VAL A 105 13.66 -6.90 2.57
N LEU A 106 14.61 -7.27 3.43
CA LEU A 106 15.46 -8.44 3.28
C LEU A 106 14.66 -9.75 3.41
N ALA A 107 13.58 -9.75 4.19
CA ALA A 107 12.68 -10.88 4.33
C ALA A 107 11.97 -11.20 3.01
N ILE A 108 11.85 -10.24 2.09
CA ILE A 108 11.15 -10.40 0.81
C ILE A 108 12.11 -10.77 -0.34
N LEU A 109 13.42 -10.81 -0.06
CA LEU A 109 14.39 -11.31 -1.04
C LEU A 109 14.06 -12.76 -1.46
N PRO A 110 14.15 -13.06 -2.77
CA PRO A 110 13.88 -14.40 -3.27
C PRO A 110 14.81 -15.41 -2.58
N GLY A 111 14.22 -16.46 -2.00
CA GLY A 111 14.92 -17.51 -1.27
C GLY A 111 14.82 -17.44 0.26
N ARG A 112 14.34 -16.33 0.84
CA ARG A 112 14.08 -16.20 2.30
C ARG A 112 12.66 -16.63 2.69
N ILE A 113 11.69 -16.49 1.79
CA ILE A 113 10.30 -16.89 2.01
C ILE A 113 10.09 -18.30 1.46
N SER A 114 9.57 -19.20 2.31
CA SER A 114 9.12 -20.51 1.87
C SER A 114 7.97 -20.35 0.88
N LYS A 115 8.01 -21.09 -0.23
CA LYS A 115 6.99 -21.01 -1.28
C LYS A 115 5.61 -21.30 -0.69
N SER A 116 4.76 -20.26 -0.63
CA SER A 116 3.34 -20.39 -0.28
C SER A 116 2.62 -21.18 -1.38
N ALA A 117 1.61 -21.98 -1.01
CA ALA A 117 0.77 -22.70 -1.97
C ALA A 117 0.08 -21.77 -2.98
N ASN A 118 -0.15 -20.52 -2.58
CA ASN A 118 -0.81 -19.50 -3.40
C ASN A 118 0.21 -18.64 -4.19
N MET A 119 1.52 -18.86 -4.02
CA MET A 119 2.56 -18.15 -4.77
C MET A 119 2.99 -18.94 -6.00
N ALA A 120 2.78 -18.35 -7.18
CA ALA A 120 3.26 -18.90 -8.45
C ALA A 120 4.80 -19.04 -8.44
N SER A 121 5.51 -18.00 -7.99
CA SER A 121 6.96 -17.99 -7.82
C SER A 121 7.37 -17.29 -6.53
N SER A 122 8.59 -17.56 -6.05
CA SER A 122 9.19 -16.79 -4.95
C SER A 122 9.45 -15.32 -5.32
N ALA A 123 9.45 -14.99 -6.61
CA ALA A 123 9.63 -13.63 -7.12
C ALA A 123 8.33 -12.82 -7.18
N THR A 124 7.14 -13.44 -7.03
CA THR A 124 5.85 -12.75 -7.14
C THR A 124 5.74 -11.54 -6.20
N LEU A 125 6.17 -11.67 -4.94
CA LEU A 125 6.14 -10.55 -3.98
C LEU A 125 7.08 -9.42 -4.36
N LEU A 126 8.28 -9.75 -4.86
CA LEU A 126 9.24 -8.76 -5.34
C LEU A 126 8.70 -8.01 -6.54
N LEU A 127 8.04 -8.70 -7.48
CA LEU A 127 7.40 -8.08 -8.64
C LEU A 127 6.26 -7.15 -8.22
N ILE A 128 5.39 -7.58 -7.29
CA ILE A 128 4.31 -6.72 -6.76
C ILE A 128 4.87 -5.47 -6.07
N LEU A 129 5.95 -5.60 -5.31
CA LEU A 129 6.60 -4.44 -4.68
C LEU A 129 7.28 -3.52 -5.69
N LEU A 130 7.91 -4.08 -6.73
CA LEU A 130 8.52 -3.29 -7.80
C LEU A 130 7.46 -2.52 -8.59
N ALA A 131 6.36 -3.19 -8.95
CA ALA A 131 5.16 -2.61 -9.52
C ALA A 131 4.68 -1.42 -8.67
N HIS A 132 4.44 -1.68 -7.39
CA HIS A 132 4.03 -0.65 -6.43
C HIS A 132 5.02 0.52 -6.32
N PHE A 133 6.32 0.25 -6.34
CA PHE A 133 7.37 1.27 -6.34
C PHE A 133 7.23 2.23 -7.54
N LEU A 134 7.07 1.67 -8.74
CA LEU A 134 6.98 2.44 -9.99
C LEU A 134 5.72 3.30 -10.03
N VAL A 135 4.57 2.74 -9.64
CA VAL A 135 3.31 3.48 -9.54
C VAL A 135 3.39 4.58 -8.49
N SER A 136 3.98 4.28 -7.33
CA SER A 136 4.19 5.27 -6.27
C SER A 136 5.09 6.41 -6.74
N LEU A 137 6.15 6.10 -7.47
CA LEU A 137 7.07 7.09 -8.03
C LEU A 137 6.35 8.06 -8.98
N GLY A 138 5.49 7.55 -9.86
CA GLY A 138 4.64 8.38 -10.73
C GLY A 138 3.62 9.22 -9.94
N SER A 139 2.98 8.63 -8.93
CA SER A 139 1.96 9.28 -8.10
C SER A 139 2.56 10.43 -7.26
N TYR A 140 3.76 10.26 -6.71
CA TYR A 140 4.47 11.34 -6.02
C TYR A 140 4.84 12.49 -6.96
N GLY A 141 5.11 12.17 -8.23
CA GLY A 141 5.27 13.13 -9.31
C GLY A 141 4.06 14.06 -9.42
N GLU A 142 2.88 13.47 -9.52
CA GLU A 142 1.62 14.22 -9.56
C GLU A 142 1.44 15.09 -8.31
N ILE A 143 1.46 14.49 -7.12
CA ILE A 143 1.09 15.19 -5.87
C ILE A 143 2.03 16.37 -5.57
N ASN A 144 3.34 16.19 -5.75
CA ASN A 144 4.32 17.20 -5.36
C ASN A 144 4.51 18.28 -6.44
N LEU A 145 4.41 17.94 -7.72
CA LEU A 145 4.64 18.90 -8.81
C LEU A 145 3.36 19.58 -9.30
N VAL A 146 2.17 19.07 -8.98
CA VAL A 146 0.91 19.65 -9.47
C VAL A 146 0.83 21.13 -9.14
N VAL A 147 1.17 21.55 -7.91
CA VAL A 147 1.12 22.97 -7.49
C VAL A 147 2.03 23.84 -8.35
N SER A 148 3.27 23.37 -8.58
CA SER A 148 4.25 24.13 -9.34
C SER A 148 3.89 24.18 -10.83
N MET A 149 3.32 23.10 -11.36
CA MET A 149 2.89 23.03 -12.75
C MET A 149 1.63 23.82 -13.01
N THR A 150 0.62 23.75 -12.14
CA THR A 150 -0.64 24.47 -12.34
C THR A 150 -0.41 25.98 -12.32
N ALA A 151 0.46 26.45 -11.43
CA ALA A 151 0.91 27.84 -11.42
C ALA A 151 1.61 28.24 -12.73
N LEU A 152 2.46 27.37 -13.30
CA LEU A 152 3.24 27.68 -14.49
C LEU A 152 2.45 27.57 -15.80
N VAL A 153 1.62 26.53 -15.95
CA VAL A 153 0.93 26.20 -17.20
C VAL A 153 -0.46 26.82 -17.24
N PHE A 154 -1.20 26.77 -16.13
CA PHE A 154 -2.58 27.25 -16.05
C PHE A 154 -2.73 28.61 -15.39
N HIS A 155 -1.64 29.19 -14.87
CA HIS A 155 -1.65 30.44 -14.11
C HIS A 155 -2.61 30.38 -12.91
N TRP A 156 -2.75 29.19 -12.34
CA TRP A 156 -3.59 28.97 -11.15
C TRP A 156 -2.99 29.64 -9.93
N ASP A 157 -3.86 30.17 -9.09
CA ASP A 157 -3.47 30.61 -7.76
C ASP A 157 -3.44 29.41 -6.79
N LEU A 158 -2.99 29.68 -5.56
CA LEU A 158 -3.03 28.71 -4.47
C LEU A 158 -4.45 28.20 -4.22
N ASP A 159 -5.46 29.05 -4.39
CA ASP A 159 -6.85 28.69 -4.13
C ASP A 159 -7.43 27.70 -5.16
N ASP A 160 -7.13 27.87 -6.45
CA ASP A 160 -7.52 26.91 -7.49
C ASP A 160 -6.88 25.54 -7.25
N THR A 161 -5.61 25.56 -6.83
CA THR A 161 -4.87 24.33 -6.53
C THR A 161 -5.43 23.62 -5.30
N LYS A 162 -5.86 24.36 -4.27
CA LYS A 162 -6.58 23.80 -3.12
C LYS A 162 -7.90 23.17 -3.54
N GLN A 163 -8.69 23.86 -4.38
CA GLN A 163 -9.97 23.32 -4.89
C GLN A 163 -9.77 22.02 -5.66
N TYR A 164 -8.73 21.95 -6.49
CA TYR A 164 -8.37 20.72 -7.20
C TYR A 164 -8.00 19.58 -6.24
N GLN A 165 -7.21 19.84 -5.19
CA GLN A 165 -6.88 18.84 -4.18
C GLN A 165 -8.13 18.35 -3.41
N ILE A 166 -9.02 19.26 -3.02
CA ILE A 166 -10.30 18.89 -2.37
C ILE A 166 -11.12 18.01 -3.31
N PHE A 167 -11.19 18.38 -4.60
CA PHE A 167 -11.89 17.61 -5.61
C PHE A 167 -11.32 16.20 -5.76
N THR A 168 -10.00 16.02 -5.90
CA THR A 168 -9.40 14.69 -6.05
C THR A 168 -9.55 13.83 -4.79
N SER A 169 -9.44 14.41 -3.59
CA SER A 169 -9.72 13.70 -2.34
C SER A 169 -11.18 13.27 -2.22
N LEU A 170 -12.13 14.13 -2.60
CA LEU A 170 -13.55 13.80 -2.62
C LEU A 170 -13.85 12.71 -3.66
N ALA A 171 -13.34 12.85 -4.87
CA ALA A 171 -13.48 11.86 -5.94
C ALA A 171 -12.93 10.49 -5.51
N THR A 172 -11.74 10.46 -4.90
CA THR A 172 -11.16 9.23 -4.33
C THR A 172 -12.07 8.61 -3.28
N THR A 173 -12.66 9.43 -2.40
CA THR A 173 -13.59 8.95 -1.37
C THR A 173 -14.86 8.37 -1.99
N VAL A 174 -15.42 9.02 -3.01
CA VAL A 174 -16.59 8.53 -3.76
C VAL A 174 -16.27 7.24 -4.51
N VAL A 175 -15.10 7.14 -5.12
CA VAL A 175 -14.62 5.91 -5.78
C VAL A 175 -14.51 4.76 -4.77
N LEU A 176 -13.85 4.98 -3.63
CA LEU A 176 -13.62 3.92 -2.65
C LEU A 176 -14.89 3.52 -1.88
N LEU A 177 -15.79 4.46 -1.59
CA LEU A 177 -17.01 4.19 -0.84
C LEU A 177 -18.18 3.75 -1.73
N GLY A 178 -18.29 4.30 -2.93
CA GLY A 178 -19.38 4.04 -3.87
C GLY A 178 -18.99 3.08 -4.99
N LEU A 179 -17.95 3.41 -5.75
CA LEU A 179 -17.60 2.64 -6.95
C LEU A 179 -17.02 1.27 -6.62
N LEU A 180 -16.14 1.16 -5.61
CA LEU A 180 -15.50 -0.12 -5.25
C LEU A 180 -16.50 -1.21 -4.82
N PRO A 181 -17.51 -0.96 -3.95
CA PRO A 181 -18.54 -1.96 -3.65
C PRO A 181 -19.39 -2.33 -4.87
N LEU A 182 -19.74 -1.35 -5.73
CA LEU A 182 -20.47 -1.60 -6.96
C LEU A 182 -19.66 -2.49 -7.91
N TRP A 183 -18.36 -2.22 -8.04
CA TRP A 183 -17.46 -2.99 -8.87
C TRP A 183 -17.30 -4.43 -8.37
N ASN A 184 -17.20 -4.62 -7.05
CA ASN A 184 -17.21 -5.93 -6.41
C ASN A 184 -18.52 -6.69 -6.68
N SER A 185 -19.66 -6.01 -6.55
CA SER A 185 -20.96 -6.60 -6.86
C SER A 185 -21.09 -6.99 -8.34
N ALA A 186 -20.61 -6.13 -9.25
CA ALA A 186 -20.63 -6.39 -10.69
C ALA A 186 -19.73 -7.59 -11.03
N TYR A 187 -18.53 -7.68 -10.46
CA TYR A 187 -17.64 -8.82 -10.66
C TYR A 187 -18.31 -10.14 -10.26
N LYS A 188 -18.94 -10.18 -9.08
CA LYS A 188 -19.66 -11.37 -8.62
C LYS A 188 -20.79 -11.74 -9.57
N ALA A 189 -21.56 -10.77 -10.04
CA ALA A 189 -22.66 -11.01 -10.99
C ALA A 189 -22.16 -11.53 -12.36
N PHE A 190 -21.03 -11.06 -12.87
CA PHE A 190 -20.54 -11.46 -14.19
C PHE A 190 -19.66 -12.72 -14.19
N VAL A 191 -18.93 -12.98 -13.10
CA VAL A 191 -17.92 -14.06 -13.08
C VAL A 191 -18.40 -15.31 -12.36
N ILE A 192 -19.22 -15.17 -11.30
CA ILE A 192 -19.66 -16.33 -10.50
C ILE A 192 -20.87 -17.02 -11.15
N ASP A 193 -21.77 -16.25 -11.78
CA ASP A 193 -23.02 -16.77 -12.35
C ASP A 193 -22.80 -17.83 -13.45
N ASP A 194 -21.66 -17.76 -14.17
CA ASP A 194 -21.32 -18.73 -15.22
C ASP A 194 -20.76 -20.07 -14.69
N THR A 195 -20.41 -20.16 -13.40
CA THR A 195 -19.66 -21.32 -12.87
C THR A 195 -20.54 -22.37 -12.20
N ASP A 196 -21.74 -22.01 -11.73
CA ASP A 196 -22.60 -22.92 -10.96
C ASP A 196 -23.52 -23.81 -11.84
N ASP A 197 -23.72 -23.47 -13.12
CA ASP A 197 -24.70 -24.18 -13.96
C ASP A 197 -24.17 -25.44 -14.68
N GLN A 198 -22.86 -25.74 -14.59
CA GLN A 198 -22.26 -26.71 -15.52
C GLN A 198 -22.06 -28.15 -15.02
N THR A 199 -22.24 -28.55 -13.76
CA THR A 199 -21.99 -29.98 -13.42
C THR A 199 -22.58 -30.54 -12.11
N GLN A 200 -23.87 -30.37 -11.86
CA GLN A 200 -24.59 -31.39 -11.08
C GLN A 200 -25.70 -32.02 -11.94
N PRO A 201 -25.37 -33.01 -12.79
CA PRO A 201 -26.40 -33.92 -13.28
C PRO A 201 -27.05 -34.55 -12.05
N ALA A 202 -28.38 -34.49 -12.02
CA ALA A 202 -29.24 -35.00 -10.97
C ALA A 202 -28.96 -36.48 -10.63
N ALA A 203 -27.94 -36.73 -9.81
CA ALA A 203 -27.68 -38.03 -9.22
C ALA A 203 -28.61 -38.17 -8.01
N HIS A 204 -29.80 -38.68 -8.32
CA HIS A 204 -30.55 -39.63 -7.51
C HIS A 204 -30.15 -39.73 -6.03
N HIS A 205 -30.96 -39.06 -5.21
CA HIS A 205 -31.48 -39.50 -3.92
C HIS A 205 -31.04 -40.93 -3.48
N ASP A 206 -29.94 -41.05 -2.74
CA ASP A 206 -29.71 -42.19 -1.84
C ASP A 206 -29.04 -41.70 -0.54
N TRP A 207 -29.77 -41.88 0.55
CA TRP A 207 -29.71 -41.14 1.81
C TRP A 207 -29.07 -41.98 2.90
N ILE A 208 -27.93 -42.60 2.60
CA ILE A 208 -27.22 -43.41 3.59
C ILE A 208 -26.24 -42.55 4.39
N GLN A 209 -26.58 -42.41 5.67
CA GLN A 209 -25.84 -41.85 6.78
C GLN A 209 -24.36 -42.28 6.79
N HIS A 210 -23.48 -41.43 6.28
CA HIS A 210 -22.07 -41.44 6.67
C HIS A 210 -21.73 -40.09 7.30
N SER A 211 -21.34 -40.16 8.58
CA SER A 211 -20.93 -39.03 9.40
C SER A 211 -20.00 -38.08 8.63
N PRO A 212 -20.24 -36.75 8.72
CA PRO A 212 -19.38 -35.78 8.07
C PRO A 212 -18.01 -35.82 8.74
N GLN A 213 -17.06 -36.53 8.13
CA GLN A 213 -15.65 -36.22 8.35
C GLN A 213 -15.47 -34.75 7.94
N PRO A 214 -14.85 -33.91 8.78
CA PRO A 214 -14.47 -32.57 8.37
C PRO A 214 -13.39 -32.73 7.29
N THR A 215 -13.82 -32.86 6.04
CA THR A 215 -12.95 -32.68 4.89
C THR A 215 -12.31 -31.32 5.07
N PRO A 216 -10.96 -31.23 5.09
CA PRO A 216 -10.27 -29.96 5.25
C PRO A 216 -10.79 -29.04 4.16
N SER A 217 -11.56 -28.03 4.58
CA SER A 217 -12.20 -27.05 3.72
C SER A 217 -11.13 -26.52 2.78
N ARG A 218 -11.18 -26.93 1.52
CA ARG A 218 -10.23 -26.49 0.51
C ARG A 218 -10.31 -24.95 0.45
N PRO A 219 -9.16 -24.25 0.36
CA PRO A 219 -9.06 -22.80 0.29
C PRO A 219 -9.50 -22.28 -1.10
N LEU A 220 -10.67 -22.69 -1.58
CA LEU A 220 -11.19 -22.31 -2.89
C LEU A 220 -11.55 -20.82 -2.94
N PHE A 221 -11.93 -20.26 -1.77
CA PHE A 221 -12.17 -18.82 -1.59
C PHE A 221 -10.91 -17.96 -1.78
N ASP A 222 -9.70 -18.50 -1.62
CA ASP A 222 -8.48 -17.69 -1.72
C ASP A 222 -8.12 -17.38 -3.18
N LEU A 223 -8.36 -18.32 -4.11
CA LEU A 223 -8.00 -18.13 -5.52
C LEU A 223 -8.95 -17.16 -6.23
N GLU A 224 -10.24 -17.23 -5.94
CA GLU A 224 -11.23 -16.31 -6.49
C GLU A 224 -11.00 -14.88 -6.00
N ALA A 225 -10.67 -14.69 -4.73
CA ALA A 225 -10.31 -13.39 -4.18
C ALA A 225 -9.05 -12.81 -4.86
N ILE A 226 -8.01 -13.63 -5.05
CA ILE A 226 -6.80 -13.24 -5.77
C ILE A 226 -7.12 -12.84 -7.22
N LYS A 227 -7.95 -13.62 -7.92
CA LYS A 227 -8.36 -13.33 -9.31
C LYS A 227 -9.15 -12.03 -9.40
N MET A 228 -10.05 -11.79 -8.44
CA MET A 228 -10.84 -10.57 -8.34
C MET A 228 -9.94 -9.35 -8.13
N ASP A 229 -9.03 -9.41 -7.15
CA ASP A 229 -8.12 -8.29 -6.84
C ASP A 229 -7.18 -7.99 -8.02
N LEU A 230 -6.64 -9.02 -8.67
CA LEU A 230 -5.83 -8.86 -9.87
C LEU A 230 -6.62 -8.20 -11.01
N PHE A 231 -7.87 -8.62 -11.23
CA PHE A 231 -8.74 -8.04 -12.23
C PHE A 231 -9.00 -6.55 -11.97
N PHE A 232 -9.28 -6.17 -10.73
CA PHE A 232 -9.50 -4.76 -10.36
C PHE A 232 -8.24 -3.90 -10.54
N SER A 233 -7.07 -4.46 -10.21
CA SER A 233 -5.78 -3.79 -10.44
C SER A 233 -5.55 -3.54 -11.94
N ILE A 234 -5.68 -4.59 -12.77
CA ILE A 234 -5.49 -4.48 -14.23
C ILE A 234 -6.52 -3.55 -14.88
N CYS A 235 -7.80 -3.61 -14.48
CA CYS A 235 -8.84 -2.79 -15.08
C CYS A 235 -8.75 -1.29 -14.73
N SER A 236 -8.21 -0.95 -13.56
CA SER A 236 -8.09 0.45 -13.13
C SER A 236 -6.84 1.15 -13.69
N LEU A 237 -5.80 0.40 -14.03
CA LEU A 237 -4.54 0.93 -14.55
C LEU A 237 -4.69 1.74 -15.86
N PRO A 238 -5.48 1.31 -16.87
CA PRO A 238 -5.76 2.12 -18.05
C PRO A 238 -6.35 3.51 -17.74
N PHE A 239 -7.18 3.64 -16.70
CA PHE A 239 -7.75 4.93 -16.30
C PHE A 239 -6.66 5.88 -15.79
N VAL A 240 -5.66 5.34 -15.08
CA VAL A 240 -4.48 6.10 -14.62
C VAL A 240 -3.63 6.55 -15.80
N ILE A 241 -3.32 5.64 -16.73
CA ILE A 241 -2.53 5.97 -17.93
C ILE A 241 -3.24 7.04 -18.76
N VAL A 242 -4.54 6.85 -19.04
CA VAL A 242 -5.33 7.81 -19.81
C VAL A 242 -5.40 9.15 -19.09
N GLY A 243 -5.62 9.16 -17.77
CA GLY A 243 -5.60 10.38 -16.96
C GLY A 243 -4.28 11.14 -17.12
N TYR A 244 -3.13 10.48 -16.95
CA TYR A 244 -1.82 11.12 -17.11
C TYR A 244 -1.52 11.58 -18.53
N LEU A 245 -1.96 10.85 -19.56
CA LEU A 245 -1.74 11.25 -20.95
C LEU A 245 -2.67 12.38 -21.40
N LEU A 246 -3.86 12.52 -20.81
CA LEU A 246 -4.83 13.52 -21.23
C LEU A 246 -4.37 14.95 -20.90
N ILE A 247 -3.68 15.14 -19.78
CA ILE A 247 -3.19 16.45 -19.32
C ILE A 247 -2.21 17.09 -20.30
N PRO A 248 -1.14 16.41 -20.77
CA PRO A 248 -0.22 17.00 -21.73
C PRO A 248 -0.80 17.06 -23.16
N LEU A 249 -1.79 16.24 -23.50
CA LEU A 249 -2.47 16.29 -24.81
C LEU A 249 -3.40 17.50 -24.92
N PHE A 250 -4.13 17.83 -23.85
CA PHE A 250 -5.08 18.93 -23.82
C PHE A 250 -4.90 19.74 -22.53
N PRO A 251 -3.89 20.62 -22.46
CA PRO A 251 -3.60 21.41 -21.28
C PRO A 251 -4.67 22.48 -21.10
N THR A 252 -5.78 22.09 -20.47
CA THR A 252 -6.85 22.99 -20.04
C THR A 252 -7.27 22.67 -18.61
N PRO A 253 -7.73 23.65 -17.82
CA PRO A 253 -8.20 23.42 -16.45
C PRO A 253 -9.27 22.32 -16.36
N THR A 254 -10.25 22.32 -17.27
CA THR A 254 -11.33 21.32 -17.29
C THR A 254 -10.82 19.91 -17.52
N ILE A 255 -9.86 19.74 -18.42
CA ILE A 255 -9.22 18.45 -18.67
C ILE A 255 -8.39 18.01 -17.45
N LEU A 256 -7.75 18.92 -16.72
CA LEU A 256 -7.03 18.57 -15.50
C LEU A 256 -7.98 17.98 -14.45
N TYR A 257 -9.14 18.60 -14.21
CA TYR A 257 -10.15 18.04 -13.30
C TYR A 257 -10.68 16.68 -13.77
N PHE A 258 -10.96 16.55 -15.07
CA PHE A 258 -11.43 15.27 -15.62
C PHE A 258 -10.37 14.17 -15.52
N ALA A 259 -9.11 14.49 -15.85
CA ALA A 259 -7.97 13.60 -15.71
C ALA A 259 -7.75 13.19 -14.25
N GLY A 260 -7.81 14.14 -13.31
CA GLY A 260 -7.75 13.86 -11.88
C GLY A 260 -8.89 12.93 -11.43
N GLY A 261 -10.09 13.11 -11.95
CA GLY A 261 -11.21 12.18 -11.73
C GLY A 261 -10.89 10.77 -12.22
N LEU A 262 -10.32 10.62 -13.43
CA LEU A 262 -9.91 9.32 -13.97
C LEU A 262 -8.79 8.67 -13.16
N THR A 263 -7.75 9.44 -12.76
CA THR A 263 -6.66 8.90 -11.94
C THR A 263 -7.16 8.43 -10.58
N THR A 264 -8.20 9.06 -10.01
CA THR A 264 -8.80 8.60 -8.74
C THR A 264 -9.44 7.22 -8.83
N ILE A 265 -9.90 6.78 -10.01
CA ILE A 265 -10.36 5.39 -10.23
C ILE A 265 -9.20 4.40 -10.01
N GLY A 266 -7.97 4.83 -10.30
CA GLY A 266 -6.74 4.10 -10.01
C GLY A 266 -6.53 3.78 -8.53
N ALA A 267 -7.18 4.50 -7.61
CA ALA A 267 -7.14 4.18 -6.18
C ALA A 267 -7.70 2.77 -5.88
N ILE A 268 -8.54 2.23 -6.76
CA ILE A 268 -9.02 0.84 -6.68
C ILE A 268 -7.83 -0.13 -6.80
N SER A 269 -6.89 0.10 -7.73
CA SER A 269 -5.69 -0.72 -7.88
C SER A 269 -4.90 -0.80 -6.57
N PHE A 270 -4.72 0.34 -5.90
CA PHE A 270 -3.98 0.40 -4.64
C PHE A 270 -4.62 -0.48 -3.55
N VAL A 271 -5.95 -0.43 -3.41
CA VAL A 271 -6.68 -1.28 -2.45
C VAL A 271 -6.58 -2.75 -2.82
N SER A 272 -6.70 -3.06 -4.10
CA SER A 272 -6.60 -4.43 -4.62
C SER A 272 -5.21 -5.02 -4.43
N VAL A 273 -4.14 -4.24 -4.64
CA VAL A 273 -2.76 -4.68 -4.38
C VAL A 273 -2.54 -4.98 -2.90
N ILE A 274 -3.05 -4.14 -1.99
CA ILE A 274 -3.00 -4.39 -0.55
C ILE A 274 -3.74 -5.69 -0.17
N SER A 275 -4.91 -5.90 -0.77
CA SER A 275 -5.71 -7.11 -0.56
C SER A 275 -4.99 -8.36 -1.11
N LEU A 276 -4.41 -8.25 -2.30
CA LEU A 276 -3.61 -9.28 -2.96
C LEU A 276 -2.38 -9.67 -2.11
N LEU A 277 -1.63 -8.67 -1.61
CA LEU A 277 -0.52 -8.88 -0.69
C LEU A 277 -0.96 -9.65 0.55
N SER A 278 -2.09 -9.28 1.16
CA SER A 278 -2.59 -9.99 2.34
C SER A 278 -3.06 -11.42 2.06
N SER A 279 -3.52 -11.70 0.84
CA SER A 279 -4.02 -13.03 0.44
C SER A 279 -2.92 -13.99 0.00
N VAL A 280 -1.84 -13.45 -0.58
CA VAL A 280 -0.69 -14.24 -1.07
C VAL A 280 0.30 -14.55 0.06
N VAL A 281 0.43 -13.65 1.04
CA VAL A 281 1.42 -13.72 2.12
C VAL A 281 0.90 -14.57 3.29
N PRO A 282 1.69 -15.52 3.81
CA PRO A 282 1.33 -16.25 5.02
C PRO A 282 1.05 -15.31 6.20
N ASN A 283 0.02 -15.59 6.99
CA ASN A 283 -0.43 -14.73 8.11
C ASN A 283 0.69 -14.26 9.07
N HIS A 284 1.73 -15.06 9.30
CA HIS A 284 2.85 -14.71 10.17
C HIS A 284 3.85 -13.72 9.55
N LEU A 285 3.81 -13.52 8.22
CA LEU A 285 4.69 -12.61 7.47
C LEU A 285 3.98 -11.35 6.99
N VAL A 286 2.65 -11.25 7.16
CA VAL A 286 1.85 -10.13 6.68
C VAL A 286 2.39 -8.79 7.20
N GLY A 287 2.75 -8.71 8.49
CA GLY A 287 3.33 -7.50 9.07
C GLY A 287 4.66 -7.09 8.43
N ALA A 288 5.56 -8.04 8.17
CA ALA A 288 6.84 -7.75 7.51
C ALA A 288 6.63 -7.26 6.08
N VAL A 289 5.69 -7.87 5.33
CA VAL A 289 5.39 -7.45 3.96
C VAL A 289 4.78 -6.05 3.91
N PHE A 290 3.87 -5.71 4.83
CA PHE A 290 3.36 -4.33 4.93
C PHE A 290 4.43 -3.33 5.36
N GLY A 291 5.37 -3.73 6.21
CA GLY A 291 6.55 -2.92 6.55
C GLY A 291 7.39 -2.61 5.30
N ALA A 292 7.71 -3.62 4.51
CA ALA A 292 8.45 -3.43 3.27
C ALA A 292 7.67 -2.62 2.23
N TYR A 293 6.36 -2.82 2.12
CA TYR A 293 5.48 -2.01 1.27
C TYR A 293 5.57 -0.53 1.64
N SER A 294 5.49 -0.20 2.93
CA SER A 294 5.63 1.18 3.40
C SER A 294 7.03 1.74 3.14
N ILE A 295 8.09 0.97 3.34
CA ILE A 295 9.47 1.40 3.05
C ILE A 295 9.64 1.66 1.56
N CYS A 296 9.08 0.79 0.72
CA CYS A 296 9.12 0.92 -0.73
C CYS A 296 8.45 2.22 -1.21
N GLN A 297 7.30 2.55 -0.64
CA GLN A 297 6.61 3.81 -0.89
C GLN A 297 7.47 5.02 -0.48
N GLN A 298 8.11 4.99 0.70
CA GLN A 298 9.00 6.08 1.11
C GLN A 298 10.26 6.20 0.25
N LEU A 299 10.80 5.06 -0.18
CA LEU A 299 11.92 5.04 -1.11
C LEU A 299 11.53 5.67 -2.44
N ALA A 300 10.33 5.39 -2.95
CA ALA A 300 9.80 6.02 -4.16
C ALA A 300 9.73 7.55 -4.01
N ASN A 301 9.29 8.05 -2.85
CA ASN A 301 9.26 9.50 -2.57
C ASN A 301 10.68 10.12 -2.54
N ILE A 302 11.66 9.43 -1.96
CA ILE A 302 13.07 9.89 -1.96
C ILE A 302 13.62 9.90 -3.39
N VAL A 303 13.41 8.82 -4.16
CA VAL A 303 13.86 8.74 -5.55
C VAL A 303 13.18 9.81 -6.39
N PHE A 304 11.89 10.09 -6.16
CA PHE A 304 11.18 11.21 -6.76
C PHE A 304 11.92 12.52 -6.50
N GLY A 305 12.20 12.87 -5.25
CA GLY A 305 12.92 14.11 -4.90
C GLY A 305 14.27 14.23 -5.60
N LEU A 306 15.03 13.14 -5.71
CA LEU A 306 16.34 13.14 -6.35
C LEU A 306 16.27 13.25 -7.88
N THR A 307 15.23 12.70 -8.52
CA THR A 307 15.16 12.58 -9.98
C THR A 307 14.25 13.63 -10.61
N TYR A 308 13.00 13.72 -10.12
CA TYR A 308 11.97 14.57 -10.69
C TYR A 308 12.19 16.05 -10.42
N GLU A 309 12.69 16.44 -9.24
CA GLU A 309 12.96 17.85 -8.97
C GLU A 309 14.05 18.38 -9.92
N PHE A 310 15.10 17.59 -10.15
CA PHE A 310 16.15 17.94 -11.11
C PHE A 310 15.61 18.00 -12.54
N LEU A 311 14.81 16.99 -12.93
CA LEU A 311 14.16 16.95 -14.24
C LEU A 311 13.25 18.18 -14.44
N TYR A 312 12.46 18.53 -13.43
CA TYR A 312 11.56 19.68 -13.44
C TYR A 312 12.33 20.99 -13.58
N VAL A 313 13.41 21.20 -12.80
CA VAL A 313 14.22 22.42 -12.89
C VAL A 313 14.81 22.62 -14.30
N LYS A 314 15.17 21.53 -14.99
CA LYS A 314 15.68 21.57 -16.36
C LYS A 314 14.58 21.72 -17.40
N ALA A 315 13.45 21.04 -17.22
CA ALA A 315 12.37 20.97 -18.20
C ALA A 315 11.38 22.14 -18.10
N LYS A 316 11.26 22.83 -16.96
CA LYS A 316 10.25 23.89 -16.76
C LYS A 316 10.31 25.02 -17.78
N ALA A 317 11.49 25.28 -18.35
CA ALA A 317 11.68 26.33 -19.35
C ALA A 317 11.32 25.89 -20.77
N THR A 318 11.37 24.58 -21.08
CA THR A 318 11.22 24.05 -22.45
C THR A 318 9.95 23.23 -22.61
N LEU A 319 9.68 22.32 -21.68
CA LEU A 319 8.57 21.38 -21.74
C LEU A 319 8.06 21.06 -20.32
N PRO A 320 7.32 21.97 -19.67
CA PRO A 320 6.82 21.77 -18.31
C PRO A 320 5.87 20.58 -18.18
N LEU A 321 5.30 20.10 -19.29
CA LEU A 321 4.41 18.94 -19.36
C LEU A 321 5.14 17.59 -19.42
N LEU A 322 6.48 17.57 -19.53
CA LEU A 322 7.28 16.34 -19.69
C LEU A 322 7.04 15.33 -18.56
N TYR A 323 6.85 15.80 -17.33
CA TYR A 323 6.70 14.90 -16.18
C TYR A 323 5.42 14.07 -16.23
N PHE A 324 4.34 14.54 -16.87
CA PHE A 324 3.13 13.73 -17.05
C PHE A 324 3.37 12.56 -17.98
N TYR A 325 4.16 12.76 -19.04
CA TYR A 325 4.60 11.66 -19.90
C TYR A 325 5.48 10.66 -19.15
N VAL A 326 6.40 11.15 -18.30
CA VAL A 326 7.26 10.28 -17.48
C VAL A 326 6.42 9.50 -16.45
N SER A 327 5.45 10.15 -15.81
CA SER A 327 4.54 9.52 -14.84
C SER A 327 3.65 8.48 -15.50
N ALA A 328 3.10 8.78 -16.69
CA ALA A 328 2.40 7.81 -17.52
C ALA A 328 3.30 6.63 -17.90
N GLY A 329 4.57 6.89 -18.24
CA GLY A 329 5.55 5.84 -18.53
C GLY A 329 5.80 4.89 -17.36
N PHE A 330 5.89 5.42 -16.13
CA PHE A 330 5.99 4.57 -14.94
C PHE A 330 4.72 3.79 -14.64
N ALA A 331 3.55 4.39 -14.84
CA ALA A 331 2.28 3.67 -14.75
C ALA A 331 2.16 2.56 -15.81
N CYS A 332 2.65 2.79 -17.03
CA CYS A 332 2.69 1.76 -18.08
C CYS A 332 3.67 0.63 -17.76
N ALA A 333 4.79 0.93 -17.10
CA ALA A 333 5.79 -0.08 -16.72
C ALA A 333 5.30 -1.05 -15.62
N ASP A 334 4.17 -0.73 -14.99
CA ASP A 334 3.49 -1.56 -14.00
C ASP A 334 2.67 -2.71 -14.62
N VAL A 335 2.27 -2.59 -15.89
CA VAL A 335 1.45 -3.57 -16.64
C VAL A 335 2.27 -4.80 -17.05
#